data_AF-A0A3P5WBZ8-F1
#
_entry.id   AF-A0A3P5WBZ8-F1
#
_cell.length_a   1.000
_cell.length_b   1.000
_cell.length_c   1.000
_cell.angle_alpha   90.00
_cell.angle_beta   90.00
_cell.angle_gamma   90.00
#
_symmetry.space_group_name_H-M   'P 1'
#
loop_
_entity.id
_entity.type
_entity.pdbx_description
1 polymer ?
#
loop_
_entity_poly.entity_id
_entity_poly.type
_entity_poly.pdbx_seq_one_letter_code
_entity_poly.pdbx_strand_id
1 'polypeptide(L)'
;MAISLASLQTSTALRPPRMLIHGVAGIGKSTFAASADAPVFVLTEDGLGKLQVPHFPLATSYAEVAEVLEALLDEDHAYSTVVVDSVDWLEPLIWAEACRRNGWQLIESPGFGKGYAEALTIWREYINRLNALRDRKGMAVIRVSYSPEIGQ
;
A
#
# COMPACT_ATOMS: atom_id res chain seq x y z
N MET A 1 25.93 6.87 31.52
CA MET A 1 25.58 8.28 31.26
C MET A 1 24.08 8.45 31.47
N ALA A 2 23.66 9.52 32.15
CA ALA A 2 22.24 9.78 32.38
C ALA A 2 21.60 10.38 31.12
N ILE A 3 20.46 9.84 30.70
CA ILE A 3 19.66 10.38 29.59
C ILE A 3 19.14 11.76 30.01
N SER A 4 19.28 12.78 29.16
CA SER A 4 18.77 14.14 29.41
C SER A 4 18.36 14.83 28.11
N LEU A 5 17.69 15.99 28.21
CA LEU A 5 17.35 16.82 27.04
C LEU A 5 18.58 17.22 26.22
N ALA A 6 19.77 17.28 26.82
CA ALA A 6 21.00 17.56 26.12
C ALA A 6 21.47 16.42 25.19
N SER A 7 20.92 15.20 25.34
CA SER A 7 21.23 14.07 24.45
C SER A 7 20.26 13.92 23.27
N LEU A 8 19.42 14.93 23.00
CA LEU A 8 18.58 14.96 21.81
C LEU A 8 19.44 14.98 20.54
N GLN A 9 19.07 14.17 19.55
CA GLN A 9 19.70 14.13 18.24
C GLN A 9 18.66 14.47 17.18
N THR A 10 19.02 15.34 16.24
CA THR A 10 18.21 15.62 15.05
C THR A 10 18.74 14.79 13.89
N SER A 11 17.84 14.09 13.20
CA SER A 11 18.23 13.35 11.99
C SER A 11 18.74 14.32 10.93
N THR A 12 19.90 14.01 10.36
CA THR A 12 20.53 14.81 9.30
C THR A 12 20.05 14.43 7.90
N ALA A 13 19.43 13.26 7.74
CA ALA A 13 18.86 12.80 6.48
C ALA A 13 17.36 12.56 6.65
N LEU A 14 16.55 13.32 5.91
CA LEU A 14 15.12 13.07 5.78
C LEU A 14 14.91 12.05 4.67
N ARG A 15 14.28 10.92 5.00
CA ARG A 15 13.84 9.94 4.01
C ARG A 15 12.35 10.13 3.73
N PRO A 16 11.88 9.85 2.51
CA PRO A 16 10.46 9.90 2.21
C PRO A 16 9.67 9.02 3.19
N PRO A 17 8.53 9.48 3.73
CA PRO A 17 7.80 8.77 4.75
C PRO A 17 7.10 7.52 4.19
N ARG A 18 6.84 6.56 5.08
CA ARG A 18 5.89 5.46 4.83
C ARG A 18 4.74 5.61 5.81
N MET A 19 3.53 5.80 5.30
CA MET A 19 2.34 6.08 6.08
C MET A 19 1.28 5.00 5.82
N LEU A 20 0.51 4.69 6.85
CA LEU A 20 -0.75 3.94 6.77
C LEU A 20 -1.80 4.82 7.44
N ILE A 21 -2.85 5.14 6.72
CA ILE A 21 -3.98 5.93 7.19
C ILE A 21 -5.16 4.98 7.32
N HIS A 22 -5.61 4.78 8.56
CA HIS A 22 -6.68 3.85 8.89
C HIS A 22 -7.84 4.60 9.52
N GLY A 23 -9.06 4.24 9.13
CA GLY A 23 -10.27 4.78 9.73
C GLY A 23 -11.52 4.55 8.91
N VAL A 24 -12.63 5.04 9.42
CA VAL A 24 -13.98 4.85 8.87
C VAL A 24 -14.17 5.57 7.54
N ALA A 25 -15.29 5.29 6.86
CA ALA A 25 -15.63 5.89 5.58
C ALA A 25 -15.89 7.40 5.75
N GLY A 26 -15.53 8.20 4.74
CA GLY A 26 -15.78 9.65 4.76
C GLY A 26 -14.89 10.47 5.71
N ILE A 27 -14.00 9.87 6.50
CA ILE A 27 -13.09 10.60 7.41
C ILE A 27 -11.98 11.40 6.68
N GLY A 28 -11.90 11.30 5.35
CA GLY A 28 -10.97 12.08 4.53
C GLY A 28 -9.60 11.43 4.24
N LYS A 29 -9.48 10.10 4.35
CA LYS A 29 -8.21 9.37 4.12
C LYS A 29 -7.65 9.61 2.71
N SER A 30 -8.46 9.38 1.68
CA SER A 30 -8.08 9.58 0.27
C SER A 30 -7.84 11.06 -0.04
N THR A 31 -8.60 11.97 0.58
CA THR A 31 -8.37 13.43 0.47
C THR A 31 -7.01 13.84 1.04
N PHE A 32 -6.63 13.30 2.21
CA PHE A 32 -5.31 13.53 2.78
C PHE A 32 -4.21 13.00 1.85
N ALA A 33 -4.38 11.78 1.33
CA ALA A 33 -3.41 11.18 0.42
C ALA A 33 -3.28 11.96 -0.90
N ALA A 34 -4.39 12.50 -1.41
CA ALA A 34 -4.44 13.35 -2.60
C ALA A 34 -3.74 14.71 -2.41
N SER A 35 -3.55 15.13 -1.16
CA SER A 35 -2.86 16.40 -0.83
C SER A 35 -1.34 16.25 -0.74
N ALA A 36 -0.81 15.03 -0.95
CA ALA A 36 0.63 14.78 -0.96
C ALA A 36 1.30 15.38 -2.22
N ASP A 37 2.62 15.53 -2.18
CA ASP A 37 3.38 16.08 -3.30
C ASP A 37 3.39 15.10 -4.49
N ALA A 38 3.06 15.61 -5.68
CA ALA A 38 2.86 14.89 -6.95
C ALA A 38 2.41 13.42 -6.79
N PRO A 39 1.15 13.17 -6.35
CA PRO A 39 0.69 11.83 -6.01
C PRO A 39 0.26 11.07 -7.27
N VAL A 40 0.45 9.75 -7.22
CA VAL A 40 -0.13 8.78 -8.17
C VAL A 40 -0.79 7.64 -7.40
N PHE A 41 -2.02 7.30 -7.78
CA PHE A 41 -2.86 6.33 -7.08
C PHE A 41 -2.85 4.97 -7.77
N VAL A 42 -2.64 3.93 -6.97
CA VAL A 42 -2.88 2.52 -7.28
C VAL A 42 -4.16 2.13 -6.58
N LEU A 43 -5.23 1.96 -7.37
CA LEU A 43 -6.56 1.71 -6.86
C LEU A 43 -6.81 0.21 -6.79
N THR A 44 -7.26 -0.26 -5.63
CA THR A 44 -7.80 -1.62 -5.40
C THR A 44 -9.26 -1.58 -4.97
N GLU A 45 -9.82 -0.39 -4.78
CA GLU A 45 -11.22 -0.11 -4.52
C GLU A 45 -11.68 1.07 -5.39
N ASP A 46 -12.98 1.13 -5.72
CA ASP A 46 -13.60 2.31 -6.33
C ASP A 46 -13.87 3.41 -5.29
N GLY A 47 -12.78 3.99 -4.76
CA GLY A 47 -12.81 4.91 -3.61
C GLY A 47 -12.58 6.39 -3.93
N LEU A 48 -12.28 6.75 -5.18
CA LEU A 48 -11.87 8.13 -5.53
C LEU A 48 -12.99 9.16 -5.44
N GLY A 49 -14.25 8.75 -5.64
CA GLY A 49 -15.40 9.65 -5.60
C GLY A 49 -15.25 10.85 -6.54
N LYS A 50 -15.02 12.04 -5.98
CA LYS A 50 -14.86 13.30 -6.73
C LYS A 50 -13.40 13.78 -6.84
N LEU A 51 -12.44 13.02 -6.33
CA LEU A 51 -11.02 13.39 -6.37
C LEU A 51 -10.49 13.33 -7.80
N GLN A 52 -9.87 14.42 -8.26
CA GLN A 52 -9.20 14.49 -9.55
C GLN A 52 -7.70 14.32 -9.34
N VAL A 53 -7.24 13.08 -9.34
CA VAL A 53 -5.84 12.71 -9.11
C VAL A 53 -5.34 11.77 -10.21
N PRO A 54 -4.04 11.81 -10.57
CA PRO A 54 -3.44 10.79 -11.41
C PRO A 54 -3.60 9.40 -10.78
N HIS A 55 -4.17 8.46 -11.52
CA HIS A 55 -4.40 7.10 -11.06
C HIS A 55 -4.24 6.12 -12.22
N PHE A 56 -3.83 4.90 -11.89
CA PHE A 56 -3.92 3.78 -12.80
C PHE A 56 -5.37 3.25 -12.83
N PRO A 57 -5.75 2.46 -13.85
CA PRO A 57 -7.01 1.72 -13.82
C PRO A 57 -7.16 0.90 -12.53
N LEU A 58 -8.41 0.66 -12.12
CA LEU A 58 -8.71 -0.16 -10.95
C LEU A 58 -8.10 -1.55 -11.10
N ALA A 59 -7.22 -1.93 -10.18
CA ALA A 59 -6.61 -3.24 -10.15
C ALA A 59 -7.59 -4.27 -9.55
N THR A 60 -7.77 -5.36 -10.27
CA THR A 60 -8.65 -6.49 -9.95
C THR A 60 -7.87 -7.76 -9.62
N SER A 61 -6.53 -7.72 -9.71
CA SER A 61 -5.64 -8.80 -9.31
C SER A 61 -4.34 -8.26 -8.69
N TYR A 62 -3.65 -9.10 -7.91
CA TYR A 62 -2.33 -8.72 -7.38
C TYR A 62 -1.29 -8.54 -8.49
N ALA A 63 -1.42 -9.27 -9.61
CA ALA A 63 -0.51 -9.14 -10.75
C ALA A 63 -0.56 -7.72 -11.33
N GLU A 64 -1.76 -7.16 -11.53
CA GLU A 64 -1.93 -5.77 -12.00
C GLU A 64 -1.35 -4.76 -11.00
N VAL A 65 -1.54 -4.97 -9.70
CA VAL A 65 -0.89 -4.13 -8.67
C VAL A 65 0.63 -4.22 -8.78
N ALA A 66 1.19 -5.41 -8.94
CA ALA A 66 2.63 -5.60 -9.06
C ALA A 66 3.19 -4.94 -10.33
N GLU A 67 2.51 -5.08 -11.46
CA GLU A 67 2.86 -4.43 -12.74
C GLU A 67 2.86 -2.91 -12.62
N VAL A 68 1.86 -2.33 -11.97
CA VAL A 68 1.80 -0.88 -11.72
C VAL A 68 2.99 -0.41 -10.86
N LEU A 69 3.31 -1.13 -9.79
CA LEU A 69 4.46 -0.78 -8.93
C LEU A 69 5.79 -0.96 -9.66
N GLU A 70 5.88 -1.91 -10.59
CA GLU A 70 7.05 -2.13 -11.46
C GLU A 70 7.19 -1.02 -12.51
N ALA A 71 6.10 -0.58 -13.13
CA ALA A 71 6.09 0.58 -14.03
C ALA A 71 6.61 1.84 -13.32
N LEU A 72 6.17 2.11 -12.09
CA LEU A 72 6.70 3.21 -11.28
C LEU A 72 8.20 3.02 -10.89
N LEU A 73 8.69 1.78 -10.82
CA LEU A 73 10.09 1.50 -10.52
C LEU A 73 11.00 1.66 -11.74
N ASP A 74 10.50 1.35 -12.93
CA ASP A 74 11.33 1.18 -14.12
C ASP A 74 11.19 2.35 -15.10
N GLU A 75 10.04 3.01 -15.15
CA GLU A 75 9.78 4.15 -16.03
C GLU A 75 10.20 5.49 -15.40
N ASP A 76 10.47 6.47 -16.27
CA ASP A 76 10.74 7.86 -15.86
C ASP A 76 9.42 8.61 -15.66
N HIS A 77 9.26 9.25 -14.50
CA HIS A 77 8.07 10.01 -14.16
C HIS A 77 8.38 11.12 -13.14
N ALA A 78 7.45 12.08 -13.01
CA ALA A 78 7.58 13.20 -12.07
C ALA A 78 6.91 12.95 -10.71
N TYR A 79 6.24 11.82 -10.50
CA TYR A 79 5.54 11.53 -9.25
C TYR A 79 6.49 11.33 -8.07
N SER A 80 6.17 11.94 -6.94
CA SER A 80 6.94 11.87 -5.68
C SER A 80 6.19 11.16 -4.55
N THR A 81 4.92 10.78 -4.74
CA THR A 81 4.15 9.99 -3.77
C THR A 81 3.38 8.89 -4.48
N VAL A 82 3.51 7.64 -4.00
CA VAL A 82 2.63 6.54 -4.38
C VAL A 82 1.57 6.36 -3.30
N VAL A 83 0.31 6.30 -3.72
CA VAL A 83 -0.85 6.05 -2.85
C VAL A 83 -1.45 4.71 -3.22
N VAL A 84 -1.59 3.80 -2.26
CA VAL A 84 -2.37 2.56 -2.44
C VAL A 84 -3.70 2.71 -1.70
N ASP A 85 -4.78 2.74 -2.47
CA ASP A 85 -6.15 2.97 -1.98
C ASP A 85 -7.06 1.84 -2.48
N SER A 86 -7.35 0.80 -1.70
CA SER A 86 -7.06 0.61 -0.27
C SER A 86 -6.49 -0.79 0.04
N VAL A 87 -5.70 -0.89 1.12
CA VAL A 87 -5.00 -2.14 1.46
C VAL A 87 -5.92 -3.24 1.99
N ASP A 88 -7.11 -2.89 2.50
CA ASP A 88 -8.14 -3.87 2.86
C ASP A 88 -8.75 -4.54 1.62
N TRP A 89 -8.90 -3.82 0.51
CA TRP A 89 -9.28 -4.42 -0.76
C TRP A 89 -8.13 -5.10 -1.50
N LEU A 90 -6.87 -4.73 -1.22
CA LEU A 90 -5.69 -5.46 -1.69
C LEU A 90 -5.58 -6.86 -1.07
N GLU A 91 -6.02 -7.04 0.18
CA GLU A 91 -5.86 -8.30 0.91
C GLU A 91 -6.51 -9.51 0.20
N PRO A 92 -7.79 -9.44 -0.23
CA PRO A 92 -8.40 -10.51 -1.03
C PRO A 92 -7.64 -10.81 -2.33
N LEU A 93 -7.06 -9.80 -2.99
CA LEU A 93 -6.27 -9.99 -4.21
C LEU A 93 -4.98 -10.78 -3.91
N ILE A 94 -4.36 -10.52 -2.77
CA ILE A 94 -3.19 -11.26 -2.30
C ILE A 94 -3.56 -12.71 -1.98
N TRP A 95 -4.71 -12.96 -1.34
CA TRP A 95 -5.17 -14.33 -1.08
C TRP A 95 -5.49 -15.07 -2.38
N ALA A 96 -6.15 -14.42 -3.33
CA ALA A 96 -6.42 -14.98 -4.65
C ALA A 96 -5.12 -15.35 -5.38
N GLU A 97 -4.10 -14.50 -5.27
CA GLU A 97 -2.77 -14.80 -5.83
C GLU A 97 -2.08 -15.97 -5.14
N ALA A 98 -2.18 -16.08 -3.80
CA ALA A 98 -1.66 -17.23 -3.06
C ALA A 98 -2.31 -18.54 -3.53
N CYS A 99 -3.63 -18.54 -3.69
CA CYS A 99 -4.37 -19.67 -4.23
C CYS A 99 -3.94 -20.00 -5.66
N ARG A 100 -3.83 -18.98 -6.53
CA ARG A 100 -3.43 -19.15 -7.93
C ARG A 100 -2.04 -19.76 -8.07
N ARG A 101 -1.04 -19.27 -7.30
CA ARG A 101 0.34 -19.77 -7.34
C ARG A 101 0.46 -21.22 -6.90
N ASN A 102 -0.41 -21.68 -6.01
CA ASN A 102 -0.37 -23.03 -5.45
C ASN A 102 -1.43 -23.99 -6.02
N GLY A 103 -2.25 -23.55 -6.98
CA GLY A 103 -3.32 -24.36 -7.55
C GLY A 103 -4.43 -24.70 -6.55
N TRP A 104 -4.68 -23.84 -5.57
CA TRP A 104 -5.72 -24.03 -4.56
C TRP A 104 -7.04 -23.40 -5.00
N GLN A 105 -8.17 -24.04 -4.67
CA GLN A 105 -9.48 -23.47 -4.89
C GLN A 105 -9.80 -22.35 -3.88
N LEU A 106 -9.37 -22.53 -2.63
CA LEU A 106 -9.62 -21.60 -1.52
C LEU A 106 -8.37 -21.44 -0.68
N ILE A 107 -8.27 -20.33 0.07
CA ILE A 107 -7.11 -20.05 0.92
C ILE A 107 -6.93 -21.11 2.03
N GLU A 108 -8.00 -21.83 2.38
CA GLU A 108 -7.98 -22.92 3.37
C GLU A 108 -7.77 -24.32 2.78
N SER A 109 -7.67 -24.46 1.44
CA SER A 109 -7.37 -25.76 0.80
C SER A 109 -6.13 -26.49 1.36
N PRO A 110 -5.01 -25.84 1.73
CA PRO A 110 -3.85 -26.54 2.30
C PRO A 110 -4.02 -26.96 3.78
N GLY A 111 -5.14 -26.60 4.40
CA GLY A 111 -5.43 -26.79 5.81
C GLY A 111 -5.21 -25.53 6.64
N PHE A 112 -5.77 -25.55 7.85
CA PHE A 112 -5.92 -24.40 8.74
C PHE A 112 -4.65 -23.53 8.84
N GLY A 113 -4.79 -22.26 8.47
CA GLY A 113 -3.75 -21.24 8.63
C GLY A 113 -2.64 -21.28 7.57
N LYS A 114 -2.50 -22.34 6.79
CA LYS A 114 -1.37 -22.50 5.86
C LYS A 114 -1.45 -21.57 4.65
N GLY A 115 -2.64 -21.36 4.08
CA GLY A 115 -2.75 -20.44 2.94
C GLY A 115 -2.51 -18.99 3.35
N TYR A 116 -2.93 -18.60 4.56
CA TYR A 116 -2.61 -17.29 5.11
C TYR A 116 -1.10 -17.12 5.36
N ALA A 117 -0.40 -18.18 5.78
CA ALA A 117 1.05 -18.16 5.88
C ALA A 117 1.72 -17.94 4.51
N GLU A 118 1.23 -18.58 3.44
CA GLU A 118 1.72 -18.32 2.08
C GLU A 118 1.40 -16.90 1.58
N ALA A 119 0.22 -16.37 1.93
CA ALA A 119 -0.13 -14.99 1.61
C ALA A 119 0.88 -13.98 2.21
N LEU A 120 1.52 -14.29 3.34
CA LEU A 120 2.58 -13.44 3.91
C LEU A 120 3.80 -13.29 2.98
N THR A 121 4.09 -14.28 2.14
CA THR A 121 5.16 -14.19 1.14
C THR A 121 4.84 -13.10 0.11
N ILE A 122 3.60 -13.06 -0.37
CA ILE A 122 3.12 -12.07 -1.33
C ILE A 122 3.01 -10.68 -0.69
N TRP A 123 2.60 -10.59 0.58
CA TRP A 123 2.66 -9.34 1.34
C TRP A 123 4.09 -8.78 1.44
N ARG A 124 5.09 -9.64 1.64
CA ARG A 124 6.50 -9.22 1.66
C ARG A 124 6.95 -8.72 0.29
N GLU A 125 6.55 -9.39 -0.78
CA GLU A 125 6.79 -8.93 -2.16
C GLU A 125 6.22 -7.53 -2.42
N TYR A 126 4.98 -7.27 -1.98
CA TYR A 126 4.34 -5.95 -2.07
C TYR A 126 5.11 -4.88 -1.28
N ILE A 127 5.41 -5.16 -0.01
CA ILE A 127 6.15 -4.22 0.86
C ILE A 127 7.55 -3.94 0.29
N ASN A 128 8.21 -4.94 -0.29
CA ASN A 128 9.53 -4.77 -0.90
C ASN A 128 9.48 -3.85 -2.11
N ARG A 129 8.45 -3.96 -2.97
CA ARG A 129 8.24 -3.02 -4.09
C ARG A 129 8.01 -1.59 -3.61
N LEU A 130 7.19 -1.39 -2.57
CA LEU A 130 7.00 -0.05 -1.96
C LEU A 130 8.28 0.51 -1.34
N ASN A 131 9.07 -0.33 -0.68
CA ASN A 131 10.37 0.08 -0.15
C ASN A 131 11.34 0.45 -1.29
N ALA A 132 11.32 -0.29 -2.40
CA ALA A 132 12.13 0.03 -3.56
C ALA A 132 11.72 1.38 -4.19
N LEU A 133 10.42 1.69 -4.30
CA LEU A 133 9.95 3.00 -4.77
C LEU A 133 10.47 4.12 -3.88
N ARG A 134 10.38 3.93 -2.56
CA ARG A 134 10.90 4.89 -1.59
C ARG A 134 12.41 5.09 -1.69
N ASP A 135 13.16 4.00 -1.72
CA ASP A 135 14.62 4.01 -1.58
C ASP A 135 15.33 4.33 -2.91
N ARG A 136 14.75 3.93 -4.05
CA ARG A 136 15.34 4.14 -5.40
C ARG A 136 14.75 5.33 -6.15
N LYS A 137 13.45 5.60 -6.01
CA LYS A 137 12.76 6.71 -6.70
C LYS A 137 12.47 7.91 -5.78
N GLY A 138 12.79 7.80 -4.49
CA GLY A 138 12.57 8.90 -3.54
C GLY A 138 11.08 9.14 -3.25
N MET A 139 10.21 8.18 -3.53
CA MET A 139 8.77 8.37 -3.38
C MET A 139 8.31 8.21 -1.93
N ALA A 140 7.48 9.12 -1.45
CA ALA A 140 6.67 8.87 -0.26
C ALA A 140 5.67 7.75 -0.54
N VAL A 141 5.38 6.94 0.48
CA VAL A 141 4.43 5.81 0.37
C VAL A 141 3.28 6.07 1.31
N ILE A 142 2.07 6.19 0.78
CA ILE A 142 0.84 6.31 1.55
C ILE A 142 -0.04 5.10 1.25
N ARG A 143 -0.49 4.43 2.31
CA ARG A 143 -1.47 3.36 2.22
C ARG A 143 -2.73 3.80 2.94
N VAL A 144 -3.88 3.56 2.34
CA VAL A 144 -5.18 3.82 2.94
C VAL A 144 -5.81 2.48 3.31
N SER A 145 -6.46 2.42 4.45
CA SER A 145 -7.27 1.28 4.86
C SER A 145 -8.59 1.73 5.45
N TYR A 146 -9.64 0.97 5.18
CA TYR A 146 -10.94 1.13 5.77
C TYR A 146 -11.18 0.07 6.86
N SER A 147 -11.94 0.47 7.88
CA SER A 147 -12.61 -0.44 8.79
C SER A 147 -14.04 0.06 9.01
N PRO A 148 -15.05 -0.83 8.93
CA PRO A 148 -16.39 -0.46 9.34
C PRO A 148 -16.43 -0.17 10.84
N GLU A 149 -17.29 0.77 11.24
CA GLU A 149 -17.55 1.00 12.67
C GLU A 149 -18.15 -0.27 13.28
N ILE A 150 -17.46 -0.84 14.26
CA ILE A 150 -18.01 -1.92 15.09
C ILE A 150 -19.01 -1.26 16.05
N GLY A 151 -20.25 -1.06 15.60
CA GLY A 151 -21.22 -0.28 16.39
C GLY A 151 -22.63 -0.08 15.82
N GLN A 152 -23.08 -0.86 14.82
CA GLN A 152 -24.50 -0.95 14.43
C GLN A 152 -24.91 -2.40 14.19
#